data_AF-A0A9D7A6E1-F1
#
_entry.id   AF-A0A9D7A6E1-F1
#
_cell.length_a   1.000
_cell.length_b   1.000
_cell.length_c   1.000
_cell.angle_alpha   90.00
_cell.angle_beta   90.00
_cell.angle_gamma   90.00
#
_symmetry.space_group_name_H-M   'P 1'
#
loop_
_entity.id
_entity.type
_entity.pdbx_description
1 polymer ?
#
loop_
_entity_poly.entity_id
_entity_poly.type
_entity_poly.pdbx_seq_one_letter_code
_entity_poly.pdbx_strand_id
1 'polypeptide(L)'
;MNGAPTMLLAAAFVLAFACVAVMGYAIQRGATCTVAAVDEWVSRKSWRRLRSMGEASLWVAGGLLVAHVLHQLPAMPAGYAVTGWTVAGGVLLGLGAWVNGACVFGAIARLGSGEWAYAATPLGYFLGAATVQALFAPAAPQRLTEPSLLFAAPELMAAAFVLFAAWRVLPPLLRLDFGALRARIWQPHAATAVIGITFL
;
A
#
# COMPACT_ATOMS: atom_id res chain seq x y z
N MET A 1 -26.96 28.14 -11.57
CA MET A 1 -27.04 26.80 -10.94
C MET A 1 -25.70 26.04 -11.10
N ASN A 2 -24.55 26.69 -10.83
CA ASN A 2 -23.20 26.13 -11.11
C ASN A 2 -22.42 25.68 -9.84
N GLY A 3 -23.07 25.62 -8.67
CA GLY A 3 -22.40 25.39 -7.38
C GLY A 3 -22.31 23.91 -6.92
N ALA A 4 -23.17 23.04 -7.43
CA ALA A 4 -23.16 21.62 -7.08
C ALA A 4 -21.87 20.87 -7.51
N PRO A 5 -21.32 21.07 -8.73
CA PRO A 5 -20.11 20.35 -9.13
C PRO A 5 -18.87 20.83 -8.35
N THR A 6 -18.79 22.12 -7.99
CA THR A 6 -17.66 22.67 -7.23
C THR A 6 -17.64 22.21 -5.77
N MET A 7 -18.80 22.06 -5.13
CA MET A 7 -18.89 21.49 -3.78
C MET A 7 -18.51 20.00 -3.74
N LEU A 8 -18.93 19.22 -4.73
CA LEU A 8 -18.55 17.80 -4.85
C LEU A 8 -17.05 17.63 -5.10
N LEU A 9 -16.46 18.45 -5.97
CA LEU A 9 -15.02 18.48 -6.20
C LEU A 9 -14.26 18.86 -4.92
N ALA A 10 -14.68 19.92 -4.23
CA ALA A 10 -14.04 20.34 -2.98
C ALA A 10 -14.11 19.25 -1.90
N ALA A 11 -15.26 18.59 -1.74
CA ALA A 11 -15.42 17.48 -0.81
C ALA A 11 -14.52 16.29 -1.18
N ALA A 12 -14.42 15.95 -2.48
CA ALA A 12 -13.53 14.90 -2.96
C ALA A 12 -12.05 15.24 -2.71
N PHE A 13 -11.64 16.49 -2.92
CA PHE A 13 -10.28 16.94 -2.61
C PHE A 13 -9.98 16.87 -1.12
N VAL A 14 -10.89 17.35 -0.25
CA VAL A 14 -10.71 17.28 1.20
C VAL A 14 -10.61 15.83 1.67
N LEU A 15 -11.45 14.95 1.14
CA LEU A 15 -11.40 13.52 1.45
C LEU A 15 -10.08 12.90 0.98
N ALA A 16 -9.64 13.20 -0.25
CA ALA A 16 -8.37 12.71 -0.78
C ALA A 16 -7.18 13.18 0.07
N PHE A 17 -7.15 14.46 0.47
CA PHE A 17 -6.12 14.99 1.36
C PHE A 17 -6.15 14.32 2.74
N ALA A 18 -7.34 14.09 3.30
CA ALA A 18 -7.49 13.37 4.56
C ALA A 18 -6.95 11.93 4.45
N CYS A 19 -7.29 11.21 3.38
CA CYS A 19 -6.78 9.85 3.13
C CYS A 19 -5.26 9.83 2.97
N VAL A 20 -4.69 10.75 2.18
CA VAL A 20 -3.24 10.85 1.98
C VAL A 20 -2.53 11.21 3.29
N ALA A 21 -3.08 12.13 4.09
CA ALA A 21 -2.51 12.50 5.38
C ALA A 21 -2.50 11.31 6.36
N VAL A 22 -3.63 10.58 6.45
CA VAL A 22 -3.73 9.38 7.29
C VAL A 22 -2.77 8.29 6.81
N MET A 23 -2.65 8.08 5.49
CA MET A 23 -1.73 7.10 4.91
C MET A 23 -0.27 7.47 5.18
N GLY A 24 0.12 8.72 4.95
CA GLY A 24 1.47 9.22 5.22
C GLY A 24 1.85 9.10 6.71
N TYR A 25 0.91 9.42 7.59
CA TYR A 25 1.07 9.25 9.03
C TYR A 25 1.24 7.79 9.43
N ALA A 26 0.43 6.89 8.86
CA ALA A 26 0.53 5.45 9.07
C ALA A 26 1.87 4.88 8.56
N ILE A 27 2.36 5.37 7.42
CA ILE A 27 3.66 4.97 6.85
C ILE A 27 4.82 5.41 7.76
N GLN A 28 4.81 6.65 8.25
CA GLN A 28 5.84 7.15 9.18
C GLN A 28 5.94 6.30 10.44
N ARG A 29 4.79 5.85 10.97
CA ARG A 29 4.72 5.14 12.25
C ARG A 29 4.80 3.62 12.10
N GLY A 30 4.38 3.08 10.96
CA GLY A 30 4.45 1.65 10.65
C GLY A 30 5.82 1.19 10.16
N ALA A 31 6.72 2.11 9.77
CA ALA A 31 8.04 1.81 9.20
C ALA A 31 7.97 0.73 8.09
N THR A 32 6.97 0.86 7.21
CA THR A 32 6.64 -0.08 6.13
C THR A 32 7.62 0.05 4.96
N CYS A 33 8.91 -0.16 5.23
CA CYS A 33 9.95 -0.27 4.21
C CYS A 33 10.24 -1.74 3.96
N THR A 34 9.99 -2.22 2.73
CA THR A 34 10.24 -3.62 2.35
C THR A 34 11.72 -3.98 2.52
N VAL A 35 12.62 -3.04 2.24
CA VAL A 35 14.07 -3.23 2.43
C VAL A 35 14.42 -3.39 3.90
N ALA A 36 13.88 -2.54 4.78
CA ALA A 36 14.09 -2.68 6.23
C ALA A 36 13.47 -3.97 6.78
N ALA A 37 12.35 -4.42 6.20
CA ALA A 37 11.73 -5.69 6.57
C ALA A 37 12.58 -6.90 6.15
N VAL A 38 13.20 -6.84 4.96
CA VAL A 38 14.13 -7.88 4.49
C VAL A 38 15.42 -7.87 5.28
N ASP A 39 15.99 -6.69 5.58
CA ASP A 39 17.18 -6.59 6.44
C ASP A 39 16.89 -7.12 7.86
N GLU A 40 15.73 -6.79 8.44
CA GLU A 40 15.34 -7.34 9.75
C GLU A 40 15.20 -8.87 9.70
N TRP A 41 14.69 -9.42 8.60
CA TRP A 41 14.58 -10.86 8.41
C TRP A 41 15.95 -11.52 8.31
N VAL A 42 16.84 -10.99 7.49
CA VAL A 42 18.19 -11.55 7.24
C VAL A 42 19.10 -11.34 8.45
N SER A 43 19.19 -10.12 8.95
CA SER A 43 20.15 -9.70 9.98
C SER A 43 19.68 -10.03 11.39
N ARG A 44 18.38 -9.86 11.69
CA ARG A 44 17.83 -10.00 13.05
C ARG A 44 16.96 -11.24 13.25
N LYS A 45 16.74 -12.06 12.20
CA LYS A 45 15.84 -13.23 12.20
C LYS A 45 14.42 -12.91 12.68
N SER A 46 14.00 -11.65 12.61
CA SER A 46 12.67 -11.21 13.03
C SER A 46 11.76 -11.04 11.82
N TRP A 47 10.56 -11.60 11.93
CA TRP A 47 9.55 -11.60 10.86
C TRP A 47 8.46 -10.56 11.10
N ARG A 48 8.62 -9.70 12.10
CA ARG A 48 7.52 -8.86 12.61
C ARG A 48 7.02 -7.87 11.55
N ARG A 49 7.94 -7.17 10.87
CA ARG A 49 7.60 -6.22 9.79
C ARG A 49 7.09 -6.89 8.53
N LEU A 50 7.64 -8.05 8.18
CA LEU A 50 7.21 -8.79 6.99
C LEU A 50 5.77 -9.33 7.18
N ARG A 51 5.44 -9.79 8.38
CA ARG A 51 4.08 -10.21 8.74
C ARG A 51 3.09 -9.04 8.68
N SER A 52 3.45 -7.86 9.17
CA SER A 52 2.55 -6.69 9.08
C SER A 52 2.31 -6.27 7.62
N MET A 53 3.32 -6.32 6.76
CA MET A 53 3.15 -6.08 5.31
C MET A 53 2.25 -7.13 4.65
N GLY A 54 2.44 -8.41 4.98
CA GLY A 54 1.59 -9.49 4.47
C GLY A 54 0.13 -9.31 4.90
N GLU A 55 -0.11 -8.91 6.15
CA GLU A 55 -1.46 -8.59 6.62
C GLU A 55 -2.06 -7.37 5.89
N ALA A 56 -1.29 -6.29 5.66
CA ALA A 56 -1.76 -5.17 4.83
C ALA A 56 -2.21 -5.62 3.43
N SER A 57 -1.37 -6.41 2.75
CA SER A 57 -1.68 -6.92 1.41
C SER A 57 -2.94 -7.77 1.42
N LEU A 58 -3.16 -8.58 2.47
CA LEU A 58 -4.36 -9.37 2.63
C LEU A 58 -5.60 -8.50 2.86
N TRP A 59 -5.49 -7.44 3.68
CA TRP A 59 -6.58 -6.48 3.89
C TRP A 59 -6.99 -5.77 2.61
N VAL A 60 -6.03 -5.29 1.82
CA VAL A 60 -6.29 -4.64 0.53
C VAL A 60 -6.91 -5.64 -0.45
N ALA A 61 -6.31 -6.81 -0.62
CA ALA A 61 -6.79 -7.81 -1.57
C ALA A 61 -8.21 -8.29 -1.23
N GLY A 62 -8.46 -8.58 0.05
CA GLY A 62 -9.77 -9.02 0.53
C GLY A 62 -10.83 -7.92 0.47
N GLY A 63 -10.47 -6.67 0.80
CA GLY A 63 -11.36 -5.54 0.65
C GLY A 63 -11.76 -5.30 -0.81
N LEU A 64 -10.80 -5.41 -1.72
CA LEU A 64 -11.04 -5.29 -3.17
C LEU A 64 -11.95 -6.42 -3.68
N LEU A 65 -11.75 -7.65 -3.19
CA LEU A 65 -12.62 -8.80 -3.47
C LEU A 65 -14.06 -8.56 -3.02
N VAL A 66 -14.26 -8.08 -1.78
CA VAL A 66 -15.59 -7.78 -1.25
C VAL A 66 -16.25 -6.66 -2.04
N ALA A 67 -15.51 -5.59 -2.33
CA ALA A 67 -16.04 -4.46 -3.07
C ALA A 67 -16.33 -4.81 -4.55
N HIS A 68 -15.60 -5.77 -5.13
CA HIS A 68 -15.90 -6.36 -6.43
C HIS A 68 -17.20 -7.17 -6.42
N VAL A 69 -17.42 -8.04 -5.43
CA VAL A 69 -18.66 -8.81 -5.25
C VAL A 69 -19.87 -7.89 -5.01
N LEU A 70 -19.67 -6.77 -4.31
CA LEU A 70 -20.71 -5.77 -4.06
C LEU A 70 -20.98 -4.85 -5.27
N HIS A 71 -20.33 -5.08 -6.41
CA HIS A 71 -20.42 -4.25 -7.63
C HIS A 71 -20.13 -2.76 -7.40
N GLN A 72 -19.37 -2.43 -6.34
CA GLN A 72 -19.02 -1.05 -5.97
C GLN A 72 -17.77 -0.54 -6.68
N LEU A 73 -17.00 -1.43 -7.34
CA LEU A 73 -15.83 -1.04 -8.12
C LEU A 73 -16.17 -0.80 -9.61
N PRO A 74 -15.95 0.42 -10.13
CA PRO A 74 -16.19 0.74 -11.54
C PRO A 74 -15.17 0.08 -12.48
N ALA A 75 -13.96 -0.21 -12.00
CA ALA A 75 -12.95 -0.96 -12.74
C ALA A 75 -11.99 -1.66 -11.77
N MET A 76 -11.68 -2.90 -12.07
CA MET A 76 -10.69 -3.67 -11.31
C MET A 76 -9.27 -3.31 -11.75
N PRO A 77 -8.28 -3.24 -10.85
CA PRO A 77 -6.90 -3.00 -11.25
C PRO A 77 -6.45 -4.09 -12.22
N ALA A 78 -6.03 -3.67 -13.42
CA ALA A 78 -5.58 -4.60 -14.45
C ALA A 78 -4.28 -5.28 -14.00
N GLY A 79 -4.21 -6.61 -14.15
CA GLY A 79 -2.95 -7.33 -14.05
C GLY A 79 -2.06 -6.98 -15.23
N TYR A 80 -0.77 -6.79 -14.99
CA TYR A 80 0.22 -6.58 -16.05
C TYR A 80 1.18 -7.76 -16.11
N ALA A 81 1.52 -8.19 -17.32
CA ALA A 81 2.46 -9.28 -17.53
C ALA A 81 3.85 -8.89 -17.01
N VAL A 82 4.52 -9.84 -16.35
CA VAL A 82 5.91 -9.68 -15.93
C VAL A 82 6.80 -9.80 -17.16
N THR A 83 7.40 -8.69 -17.58
CA THR A 83 8.36 -8.64 -18.69
C THR A 83 9.80 -8.52 -18.18
N GLY A 84 10.78 -8.76 -19.04
CA GLY A 84 12.19 -8.56 -18.68
C GLY A 84 12.49 -7.14 -18.14
N TRP A 85 11.81 -6.13 -18.68
CA TRP A 85 11.88 -4.75 -18.20
C TRP A 85 11.33 -4.57 -16.78
N THR A 86 10.25 -5.28 -16.41
CA THR A 86 9.71 -5.23 -15.03
C THR A 86 10.69 -5.84 -14.03
N VAL A 87 11.35 -6.94 -14.40
CA VAL A 87 12.37 -7.58 -13.54
C VAL A 87 13.59 -6.68 -13.41
N ALA A 88 14.09 -6.14 -14.53
CA ALA A 88 15.22 -5.21 -14.54
C ALA A 88 14.93 -3.95 -13.70
N GLY A 89 13.75 -3.34 -13.88
CA GLY A 89 13.33 -2.19 -13.09
C GLY A 89 13.18 -2.51 -11.60
N GLY A 90 12.64 -3.69 -11.26
CA GLY A 90 12.53 -4.16 -9.88
C GLY A 90 13.90 -4.36 -9.21
N VAL A 91 14.85 -4.95 -9.92
CA VAL A 91 16.24 -5.11 -9.43
C VAL A 91 16.89 -3.74 -9.24
N LEU A 92 16.75 -2.83 -10.20
CA LEU A 92 17.35 -1.50 -10.13
C LEU A 92 16.75 -0.66 -8.99
N LEU A 93 15.43 -0.74 -8.78
CA LEU A 93 14.74 -0.11 -7.66
C LEU A 93 15.18 -0.71 -6.31
N GLY A 94 15.34 -2.04 -6.25
CA GLY A 94 15.84 -2.74 -5.06
C GLY A 94 17.28 -2.34 -4.71
N LEU A 95 18.16 -2.30 -5.71
CA LEU A 95 19.55 -1.84 -5.56
C LEU A 95 19.59 -0.38 -5.11
N GLY A 96 18.81 0.50 -5.73
CA GLY A 96 18.70 1.90 -5.32
C GLY A 96 18.23 2.06 -3.88
N ALA A 97 17.25 1.25 -3.45
CA ALA A 97 16.75 1.28 -2.08
C ALA A 97 17.75 0.70 -1.07
N TRP A 98 18.60 -0.26 -1.48
CA TRP A 98 19.70 -0.77 -0.66
C TRP A 98 20.79 0.29 -0.47
N VAL A 99 21.22 0.96 -1.54
CA VAL A 99 22.21 2.06 -1.47
C VAL A 99 21.68 3.24 -0.65
N ASN A 100 20.42 3.60 -0.83
CA ASN A 100 19.76 4.69 -0.09
C ASN A 100 19.45 4.31 1.38
N GLY A 101 19.51 3.01 1.73
CA GLY A 101 19.12 2.49 3.04
C GLY A 101 17.62 2.60 3.35
N ALA A 102 16.80 3.01 2.39
CA ALA A 102 15.37 3.18 2.52
C ALA A 102 14.66 3.07 1.16
N CYS A 103 13.46 2.48 1.15
CA CYS A 103 12.55 2.56 0.00
C CYS A 103 11.98 3.97 -0.16
N VAL A 104 11.25 4.23 -1.25
CA VAL A 104 10.65 5.55 -1.54
C VAL A 104 9.79 6.07 -0.38
N PHE A 105 8.94 5.22 0.21
CA PHE A 105 8.10 5.61 1.35
C PHE A 105 8.92 5.87 2.62
N GLY A 106 9.99 5.09 2.84
CA GLY A 106 10.92 5.31 3.95
C GLY A 106 11.71 6.62 3.80
N ALA A 107 12.11 6.97 2.58
CA ALA A 107 12.80 8.22 2.28
C ALA A 107 11.89 9.43 2.53
N ILE A 108 10.63 9.38 2.09
CA ILE A 108 9.64 10.43 2.36
C ILE A 108 9.39 10.58 3.87
N ALA A 109 9.28 9.46 4.59
CA ALA A 109 9.10 9.49 6.04
C ALA A 109 10.28 10.17 6.76
N ARG A 110 11.52 9.85 6.38
CA ARG A 110 12.74 10.46 6.94
C ARG A 110 12.95 11.93 6.55
N LEU A 111 12.59 12.28 5.32
CA LEU A 111 12.56 13.67 4.88
C LEU A 111 11.59 14.48 5.76
N GLY A 112 10.41 13.90 6.06
CA GLY A 112 9.42 14.49 6.96
C GLY A 112 9.89 14.63 8.42
N SER A 113 10.88 13.84 8.86
CA SER A 113 11.51 13.99 10.19
C SER A 113 12.72 14.94 10.20
N GLY A 114 13.00 15.63 9.09
CA GLY A 114 14.07 16.63 9.00
C GLY A 114 15.40 16.11 8.44
N GLU A 115 15.46 14.87 7.96
CA GLU A 115 16.66 14.32 7.32
C GLU A 115 16.74 14.74 5.84
N TRP A 116 17.24 15.94 5.58
CA TRP A 116 17.36 16.52 4.24
C TRP A 116 18.21 15.71 3.26
N ALA A 117 19.06 14.81 3.75
CA ALA A 117 19.81 13.86 2.91
C ALA A 117 18.88 13.04 2.00
N TYR A 118 17.63 12.80 2.42
CA TYR A 118 16.64 12.05 1.66
C TYR A 118 15.84 12.88 0.65
N ALA A 119 16.08 14.19 0.55
CA ALA A 119 15.38 15.06 -0.41
C ALA A 119 15.72 14.73 -1.87
N ALA A 120 16.92 14.20 -2.13
CA ALA A 120 17.34 13.78 -3.46
C ALA A 120 16.61 12.52 -3.95
N THR A 121 16.13 11.65 -3.05
CA THR A 121 15.46 10.39 -3.42
C THR A 121 14.18 10.59 -4.25
N PRO A 122 13.19 11.42 -3.83
CA PRO A 122 11.99 11.64 -4.63
C PRO A 122 12.29 12.33 -5.97
N LEU A 123 13.26 13.25 -6.01
CA LEU A 123 13.70 13.91 -7.24
C LEU A 123 14.33 12.89 -8.21
N GLY A 124 15.25 12.05 -7.71
CA GLY A 124 15.87 10.99 -8.50
C GLY A 124 14.86 9.96 -9.01
N TYR A 125 13.88 9.58 -8.18
CA TYR A 125 12.80 8.69 -8.60
C TYR A 125 11.94 9.30 -9.71
N PHE A 126 11.56 10.58 -9.56
CA PHE A 126 10.78 11.30 -10.57
C PHE A 126 11.55 11.43 -11.89
N LEU A 127 12.82 11.87 -11.83
CA LEU A 127 13.67 11.98 -13.00
C LEU A 127 13.89 10.63 -13.67
N GLY A 128 14.12 9.56 -12.90
CA GLY A 128 14.22 8.20 -13.41
C GLY A 128 12.97 7.77 -14.17
N ALA A 129 11.78 7.95 -13.56
CA ALA A 129 10.51 7.62 -14.21
C ALA A 129 10.26 8.43 -15.49
N ALA A 130 10.60 9.73 -15.48
CA ALA A 130 10.41 10.62 -16.63
C ALA A 130 11.38 10.31 -17.78
N THR A 131 12.64 9.96 -17.47
CA THR A 131 13.69 9.74 -18.47
C THR A 131 13.67 8.34 -19.07
N VAL A 132 13.24 7.32 -18.31
CA VAL A 132 13.27 5.93 -18.79
C VAL A 132 12.43 5.74 -20.05
N GLN A 133 11.25 6.35 -20.12
CA GLN A 133 10.37 6.25 -21.29
C GLN A 133 11.03 6.88 -22.54
N ALA A 134 11.73 8.00 -22.37
CA ALA A 134 12.37 8.71 -23.47
C ALA A 134 13.68 8.04 -23.94
N LEU A 135 14.45 7.47 -23.01
CA LEU A 135 15.77 6.91 -23.30
C LEU A 135 15.73 5.45 -23.77
N PHE A 136 14.84 4.64 -23.20
CA PHE A 136 14.83 3.19 -23.43
C PHE A 136 13.65 2.71 -24.25
N ALA A 137 12.63 3.56 -24.48
CA ALA A 137 11.40 3.23 -25.18
C ALA A 137 10.87 1.81 -24.86
N PRO A 138 10.71 1.46 -23.57
CA PRO A 138 10.35 0.11 -23.19
C PRO A 138 8.99 -0.27 -23.78
N ALA A 139 8.85 -1.55 -24.12
CA ALA A 139 7.60 -2.07 -24.68
C ALA A 139 6.42 -1.72 -23.79
N ALA A 140 5.29 -1.37 -24.42
CA ALA A 140 4.08 -1.01 -23.70
C ALA A 140 3.67 -2.14 -22.73
N PRO A 141 3.23 -1.80 -21.51
CA PRO A 141 2.88 -2.80 -20.51
C PRO A 141 1.69 -3.63 -21.01
N GLN A 142 1.91 -4.93 -21.17
CA GLN A 142 0.89 -5.85 -21.66
C GLN A 142 -0.08 -6.20 -20.53
N ARG A 143 -1.35 -5.85 -20.70
CA ARG A 143 -2.41 -6.26 -19.76
C ARG A 143 -2.68 -7.75 -19.89
N LEU A 144 -2.79 -8.42 -18.75
CA LEU A 144 -3.25 -9.80 -18.66
C LEU A 144 -4.76 -9.81 -18.89
N THR A 145 -5.20 -10.55 -19.90
CA THR A 145 -6.63 -10.74 -20.21
C THR A 145 -7.25 -11.80 -19.31
N GLU A 146 -6.45 -12.73 -18.78
CA GLU A 146 -6.95 -13.77 -17.90
C GLU A 146 -7.12 -13.27 -16.46
N PRO A 147 -8.27 -13.56 -15.83
CA PRO A 147 -8.48 -13.27 -14.42
C PRO A 147 -7.50 -14.11 -13.58
N SER A 148 -6.87 -13.48 -12.59
CA SER A 148 -5.97 -14.23 -11.70
C SER A 148 -6.73 -15.34 -10.97
N LEU A 149 -6.05 -16.45 -10.64
CA LEU A 149 -6.61 -17.59 -9.90
C LEU A 149 -7.37 -17.20 -8.63
N LEU A 150 -6.99 -16.07 -8.01
CA LEU A 150 -7.68 -15.52 -6.84
C LEU A 150 -9.14 -15.12 -7.12
N PHE A 151 -9.46 -14.81 -8.38
CA PHE A 151 -10.77 -14.38 -8.86
C PHE A 151 -11.52 -15.47 -9.62
N ALA A 152 -11.02 -16.70 -9.64
CA ALA A 152 -11.76 -17.83 -10.19
C ALA A 152 -12.98 -18.20 -9.33
N ALA A 153 -12.94 -17.90 -8.02
CA ALA A 153 -14.04 -18.11 -7.08
C ALA A 153 -14.19 -16.91 -6.12
N PRO A 154 -14.62 -15.74 -6.61
CA PRO A 154 -14.57 -14.48 -5.86
C PRO A 154 -15.49 -14.49 -4.64
N GLU A 155 -16.66 -15.13 -4.73
CA GLU A 155 -17.64 -15.22 -3.63
C GLU A 155 -17.09 -16.02 -2.44
N LEU A 156 -16.45 -17.15 -2.73
CA LEU A 156 -15.91 -18.06 -1.72
C LEU A 156 -14.67 -17.44 -1.05
N MET A 157 -13.82 -16.76 -1.83
CA MET A 157 -12.66 -16.03 -1.31
C MET A 157 -13.06 -14.78 -0.52
N ALA A 158 -14.09 -14.06 -0.95
CA ALA A 158 -14.66 -12.93 -0.23
C ALA A 158 -15.28 -13.39 1.10
N ALA A 159 -16.05 -14.48 1.12
CA ALA A 159 -16.61 -15.03 2.35
C ALA A 159 -15.52 -15.48 3.33
N ALA A 160 -14.47 -16.16 2.84
CA ALA A 160 -13.32 -16.54 3.65
C ALA A 160 -12.60 -15.31 4.23
N PHE A 161 -12.46 -14.24 3.45
CA PHE A 161 -11.88 -12.99 3.92
C PHE A 161 -12.77 -12.29 4.97
N VAL A 162 -14.08 -12.24 4.77
CA VAL A 162 -15.03 -11.65 5.74
C VAL A 162 -15.00 -12.44 7.04
N LEU A 163 -14.93 -13.77 6.99
CA LEU A 163 -14.75 -14.63 8.18
C LEU A 163 -13.41 -14.36 8.87
N PHE A 164 -12.33 -14.21 8.12
CA PHE A 164 -11.01 -13.86 8.67
C PHE A 164 -11.02 -12.46 9.32
N ALA A 165 -11.59 -11.47 8.65
CA ALA A 165 -11.73 -10.11 9.15
C ALA A 165 -12.61 -10.07 10.41
N ALA A 166 -13.74 -10.77 10.41
CA ALA A 166 -14.63 -10.92 11.55
C ALA A 166 -13.91 -11.58 12.72
N TRP A 167 -13.20 -12.69 12.52
CA TRP A 167 -12.41 -13.33 13.57
C TRP A 167 -11.29 -12.42 14.09
N ARG A 168 -10.69 -11.57 13.25
CA ARG A 168 -9.61 -10.67 13.69
C ARG A 168 -10.15 -9.47 14.48
N VAL A 169 -11.32 -8.94 14.10
CA VAL A 169 -11.88 -7.68 14.63
C VAL A 169 -12.88 -7.91 15.76
N LEU A 170 -13.64 -9.01 15.79
CA LEU A 170 -14.61 -9.29 16.86
C LEU A 170 -13.96 -9.44 18.25
N PRO A 171 -12.88 -10.20 18.45
CA PRO A 171 -12.30 -10.38 19.79
C PRO A 171 -11.80 -9.08 20.46
N PRO A 172 -11.14 -8.14 19.76
CA PRO A 172 -10.81 -6.85 20.34
C PRO A 172 -12.03 -5.91 20.45
N LEU A 173 -13.06 -6.04 19.62
CA LEU A 173 -14.28 -5.23 19.71
C LEU A 173 -15.19 -5.68 20.85
N LEU A 174 -15.24 -6.99 21.16
CA LEU A 174 -15.97 -7.56 22.29
C LEU A 174 -15.27 -7.27 23.63
N ARG A 175 -13.96 -7.00 23.60
CA ARG A 175 -13.17 -6.53 24.74
C ARG A 175 -13.04 -5.01 24.66
N LEU A 176 -14.15 -4.29 24.82
CA LEU A 176 -14.24 -2.82 24.79
C LEU A 176 -13.41 -2.17 25.91
N ASP A 177 -12.09 -2.17 25.75
CA ASP A 177 -11.17 -1.37 26.56
C ASP A 177 -10.60 -0.25 25.68
N PHE A 178 -11.29 0.89 25.72
CA PHE A 178 -10.93 2.11 24.98
C PHE A 178 -9.54 2.65 25.36
N GLY A 179 -9.01 2.31 26.55
CA GLY A 179 -7.66 2.65 26.98
C GLY A 179 -6.58 1.83 26.25
N ALA A 180 -6.82 0.52 26.09
CA ALA A 180 -5.93 -0.37 25.34
C ALA A 180 -5.95 -0.12 23.82
N LEU A 181 -7.08 0.37 23.28
CA LEU A 181 -7.22 0.74 21.86
C LEU A 181 -6.27 1.88 21.47
N ARG A 182 -6.14 2.92 22.29
CA ARG A 182 -5.26 4.07 22.00
C ARG A 182 -3.78 3.69 21.96
N ALA A 183 -3.37 2.72 22.78
CA ALA A 183 -2.02 2.14 22.75
C ALA A 183 -1.84 1.13 21.59
N ARG A 184 -2.91 0.45 21.15
CA ARG A 184 -2.89 -0.51 20.03
C ARG A 184 -3.01 0.09 18.63
N ILE A 185 -3.62 1.27 18.48
CA ILE A 185 -3.71 2.01 17.19
C ILE A 185 -2.32 2.30 16.60
N TRP A 186 -1.30 2.32 17.44
CA TRP A 186 0.09 2.53 17.06
C TRP A 186 0.90 1.26 16.80
N GLN A 187 0.28 0.08 16.88
CA GLN A 187 0.93 -1.16 16.47
C GLN A 187 0.92 -1.26 14.93
N PRO A 188 1.97 -1.82 14.31
CA PRO A 188 2.08 -1.96 12.84
C PRO A 188 0.83 -2.58 12.18
N HIS A 189 0.12 -3.45 12.90
CA HIS A 189 -1.10 -4.13 12.46
C HIS A 189 -2.35 -3.23 12.35
N ALA A 190 -2.43 -2.17 13.15
CA ALA A 190 -3.54 -1.21 13.06
C ALA A 190 -3.27 -0.20 11.94
N ALA A 191 -2.01 0.22 11.76
CA ALA A 191 -1.59 1.07 10.65
C ALA A 191 -1.86 0.41 9.29
N THR A 192 -1.63 -0.90 9.17
CA THR A 192 -1.87 -1.66 7.92
C THR A 192 -3.36 -1.82 7.60
N ALA A 193 -4.21 -2.01 8.61
CA ALA A 193 -5.66 -2.02 8.43
C ALA A 193 -6.19 -0.64 8.01
N VAL A 194 -5.69 0.44 8.61
CA VAL A 194 -6.05 1.81 8.21
C VAL A 194 -5.60 2.09 6.78
N ILE A 195 -4.36 1.74 6.41
CA ILE A 195 -3.86 1.87 5.03
C ILE A 195 -4.77 1.10 4.06
N GLY A 196 -5.13 -0.14 4.39
CA GLY A 196 -5.99 -0.96 3.56
C GLY A 196 -7.41 -0.41 3.40
N ILE A 197 -7.99 0.14 4.47
CA ILE A 197 -9.32 0.77 4.44
C ILE A 197 -9.28 2.10 3.67
N THR A 198 -8.25 2.92 3.85
CA THR A 198 -8.09 4.19 3.09
C THR A 198 -7.82 3.98 1.60
N PHE A 199 -7.40 2.78 1.21
CA PHE A 199 -7.12 2.44 -0.18
C PHE A 199 -8.36 1.99 -0.96
N LEU A 200 -9.43 1.59 -0.26
CA LEU A 200 -10.73 1.21 -0.81
C LEU A 200 -11.64 2.43 -0.96
#